data_AF-A0A968LHS7-F1
#
_entry.id   AF-A0A968LHS7-F1
#
_cell.length_a   1.000
_cell.length_b   1.000
_cell.length_c   1.000
_cell.angle_alpha   90.00
_cell.angle_beta   90.00
_cell.angle_gamma   90.00
#
_symmetry.space_group_name_H-M   'P 1'
#
loop_
_entity.id
_entity.type
_entity.pdbx_description
1 polymer ?
#
loop_
_entity_poly.entity_id
_entity_poly.type
_entity_poly.pdbx_seq_one_letter_code
_entity_poly.pdbx_strand_id
1 'polypeptide(L)' 'MSTDDPAIFGITLTGEYLLLTRELGFSVGDLIELQRRTIATLFMPEADKRRLEARMLAEIEAMLDRQAGA' A
#
# COMPACT_ATOMS: atom_id res chain seq x y z
N MET A 1 0.32 3.18 -5.92
CA MET A 1 0.85 2.36 -7.03
C MET A 1 -0.30 1.66 -7.72
N SER A 2 -0.13 1.23 -8.97
CA SER A 2 -1.13 0.55 -9.78
C SER A 2 -0.43 -0.37 -10.77
N THR A 3 -1.11 -1.44 -11.17
CA THR A 3 -0.54 -2.49 -12.04
C THR A 3 -0.55 -2.16 -13.54
N ASP A 4 -1.04 -0.97 -13.89
CA ASP A 4 -1.31 -0.54 -15.27
C ASP A 4 -2.18 -1.58 -16.01
N ASP A 5 -1.58 -2.52 -16.73
CA ASP A 5 -2.23 -3.64 -17.41
C ASP A 5 -1.79 -5.03 -16.88
N PRO A 6 -2.43 -5.57 -15.82
CA PRO A 6 -2.10 -6.87 -15.23
C PRO A 6 -2.01 -8.04 -16.23
N ALA A 7 -2.89 -8.05 -17.24
CA ALA A 7 -2.96 -9.13 -18.23
C ALA A 7 -1.78 -9.10 -19.21
N ILE A 8 -1.19 -7.94 -19.45
CA ILE A 8 -0.03 -7.77 -20.34
C ILE A 8 1.24 -8.16 -19.60
N PHE A 9 1.40 -7.69 -18.36
CA PHE A 9 2.61 -7.91 -17.57
C PHE A 9 2.61 -9.21 -16.76
N GLY A 10 1.47 -9.91 -16.71
CA GLY A 10 1.32 -11.15 -15.95
C GLY A 10 1.55 -10.94 -14.45
N ILE A 11 1.24 -9.75 -13.92
CA ILE A 11 1.56 -9.34 -12.56
C ILE A 11 0.31 -8.93 -11.79
N THR A 12 0.33 -9.15 -10.48
CA THR A 12 -0.72 -8.72 -9.55
C THR A 12 -0.29 -7.47 -8.81
N LEU A 13 -1.25 -6.73 -8.25
CA LEU A 13 -0.94 -5.57 -7.41
C LEU A 13 0.04 -5.95 -6.28
N THR A 14 -0.22 -7.04 -5.55
CA THR A 14 0.71 -7.54 -4.51
C THR A 14 2.08 -7.89 -5.08
N GLY A 15 2.13 -8.45 -6.29
CA GLY A 15 3.38 -8.71 -7.01
C GLY A 15 4.22 -7.45 -7.21
N GLU A 16 3.60 -6.32 -7.57
CA GLU A 16 4.32 -5.06 -7.70
C GLU A 16 4.86 -4.53 -6.37
N TYR A 17 4.08 -4.63 -5.28
CA TYR A 17 4.59 -4.26 -3.95
C TYR A 17 5.78 -5.13 -3.52
N LEU A 18 5.76 -6.42 -3.88
CA LEU A 18 6.91 -7.30 -3.64
C LEU A 18 8.12 -6.91 -4.49
N LEU A 19 7.94 -6.49 -5.74
CA LEU A 19 9.04 -5.98 -6.58
C LEU A 19 9.66 -4.71 -6.00
N LEU A 20 8.85 -3.76 -5.49
CA LEU A 20 9.37 -2.55 -4.86
C LEU A 20 10.34 -2.88 -3.71
N THR A 21 9.98 -3.86 -2.88
CA THR A 21 10.81 -4.23 -1.72
C THR A 21 12.04 -5.06 -2.10
N ARG A 22 11.88 -6.03 -3.01
CA ARG A 22 12.94 -6.99 -3.35
C ARG A 22 13.96 -6.43 -4.33
N GLU A 23 13.50 -5.69 -5.33
CA GLU A 23 14.34 -5.27 -6.46
C GLU A 23 14.71 -3.79 -6.40
N LEU A 24 13.85 -2.95 -5.81
CA LEU A 24 14.05 -1.50 -5.75
C LEU A 24 14.43 -0.99 -4.36
N GLY A 25 14.51 -1.88 -3.37
CA GLY A 25 15.00 -1.56 -2.02
C GLY A 25 14.05 -0.71 -1.17
N PHE A 26 12.75 -0.67 -1.49
CA PHE A 26 11.76 0.03 -0.66
C PHE A 26 11.62 -0.66 0.69
N SER A 27 11.62 0.13 1.77
CA SER A 27 11.27 -0.33 3.10
C SER A 27 9.76 -0.45 3.29
N VAL A 28 9.34 -1.11 4.37
CA VAL A 28 7.92 -1.12 4.79
C VAL A 28 7.40 0.31 5.02
N GLY A 29 8.23 1.19 5.58
CA GLY A 29 7.88 2.60 5.78
C GLY A 29 7.62 3.33 4.45
N ASP A 30 8.45 3.05 3.43
CA ASP A 30 8.27 3.63 2.10
C ASP A 30 6.97 3.16 1.44
N LEU A 31 6.61 1.88 1.63
CA LEU A 31 5.33 1.35 1.13
C LEU A 31 4.13 2.02 1.81
N ILE A 32 4.19 2.22 3.13
CA ILE A 32 3.12 2.93 3.88
C ILE A 32 2.97 4.35 3.33
N GLU A 33 4.07 5.08 3.17
CA GLU A 33 4.04 6.45 2.67
C GLU A 33 3.56 6.53 1.22
N LEU A 34 3.97 5.59 0.35
CA LEU A 34 3.46 5.45 -1.01
C LEU A 34 1.94 5.30 -1.03
N GLN A 35 1.40 4.54 -0.08
CA GLN A 35 -0.04 4.31 0.04
C GLN A 35 -0.79 5.54 0.51
N ARG A 36 -0.26 6.25 1.51
CA ARG A 36 -0.81 7.53 1.98
C ARG A 36 -0.88 8.56 0.85
N ARG A 37 0.20 8.68 0.06
CA ARG A 37 0.23 9.54 -1.12
C ARG A 37 -0.79 9.12 -2.17
N THR A 38 -0.95 7.82 -2.40
CA THR A 38 -1.95 7.30 -3.33
C THR A 38 -3.37 7.67 -2.87
N ILE A 39 -3.68 7.57 -1.57
CA ILE A 39 -4.99 7.98 -1.03
C ILE A 39 -5.23 9.48 -1.23
N ALA A 40 -4.21 10.31 -1.03
CA ALA A 40 -4.32 11.76 -1.21
C ALA A 40 -4.72 12.16 -2.65
N THR A 41 -4.31 11.38 -3.65
CA THR A 41 -4.62 11.65 -5.07
C THR A 41 -5.97 11.10 -5.55
N LEU A 42 -6.71 10.37 -4.71
CA LEU A 42 -7.98 9.78 -5.11
C LEU A 42 -9.05 10.84 -5.41
N PHE A 43 -9.89 10.56 -6.40
CA PHE A 43 -11.05 11.38 -6.76
C PHE A 43 -12.23 11.10 -5.84
N MET A 44 -12.10 11.48 -4.56
CA MET A 44 -13.13 11.30 -3.53
C MET A 44 -13.12 12.47 -2.53
N PRO A 45 -14.20 12.69 -1.76
CA PRO A 45 -14.24 13.73 -0.74
C PRO A 45 -13.13 13.58 0.31
N GLU A 46 -12.59 14.69 0.78
CA GLU A 46 -11.50 14.72 1.77
C GLU A 46 -11.83 13.98 3.07
N ALA A 47 -13.10 14.01 3.49
CA ALA A 47 -13.56 13.25 4.65
C ALA A 47 -13.43 11.73 4.44
N ASP A 48 -13.71 11.26 3.24
CA ASP A 48 -13.61 9.84 2.90
C ASP A 48 -12.15 9.42 2.76
N LYS A 49 -11.27 10.27 2.21
CA LYS A 49 -9.82 10.03 2.15
C LYS A 49 -9.23 9.82 3.55
N ARG A 50 -9.55 10.72 4.49
CA ARG A 50 -9.10 10.60 5.88
C ARG A 50 -9.59 9.33 6.55
N ARG A 51 -10.85 8.94 6.30
CA ARG A 51 -11.41 7.68 6.82
C ARG A 51 -10.70 6.47 6.25
N LEU A 52 -10.37 6.49 4.96
CA LEU A 52 -9.63 5.42 4.28
C LEU A 52 -8.19 5.33 4.80
N GLU A 53 -7.49 6.45 4.95
CA GLU A 53 -6.13 6.49 5.51
C GLU A 53 -6.09 5.95 6.95
N ALA A 54 -7.02 6.39 7.80
CA ALA A 54 -7.11 5.91 9.19
C ALA A 54 -7.36 4.40 9.26
N ARG A 55 -8.28 3.89 8.42
CA ARG A 55 -8.56 2.45 8.33
C ARG A 55 -7.32 1.67 7.88
N MET A 56 -6.66 2.13 6.82
CA MET A 56 -5.46 1.50 6.28
C MET A 56 -4.35 1.43 7.35
N LEU A 57 -4.08 2.52 8.08
CA LEU A 57 -3.05 2.55 9.12
C LEU A 57 -3.36 1.57 10.26
N ALA A 58 -4.61 1.51 10.72
CA ALA A 58 -5.03 0.57 11.76
C ALA A 58 -4.90 -0.90 11.32
N GLU A 59 -5.23 -1.19 10.05
CA GLU A 59 -5.05 -2.55 9.49
C GLU A 59 -3.56 -2.93 9.42
N ILE A 60 -2.69 -2.00 9.03
CA ILE A 60 -1.24 -2.21 8.96
C ILE A 60 -0.64 -2.43 10.37
N GLU A 61 -1.01 -1.60 11.34
CA GLU A 61 -0.58 -1.76 12.74
C GLU A 61 -0.96 -3.15 13.27
N ALA A 62 -2.21 -3.57 13.07
CA ALA A 62 -2.67 -4.90 13.46
C ALA A 62 -1.93 -6.04 12.73
N MET A 63 -1.46 -5.83 11.50
CA MET A 63 -0.63 -6.81 10.78
C MET A 63 0.79 -6.88 11.35
N LEU A 64 1.41 -5.75 11.65
CA LEU A 64 2.75 -5.70 12.23
C LEU A 64 2.78 -6.33 13.63
N ASP A 65 1.77 -6.05 14.46
CA ASP A 65 1.65 -6.66 15.79
C ASP A 65 1.54 -8.19 15.71
N ARG A 66 0.76 -8.70 14.75
CA ARG A 66 0.63 -10.15 14.50
C ARG A 66 1.95 -10.80 14.07
N GLN A 67 2.81 -10.06 13.36
CA GLN A 67 4.11 -10.57 12.94
C GLN A 67 5.18 -10.44 14.03
N ALA A 68 5.06 -9.45 14.92
CA ALA A 68 5.96 -9.27 16.05
C ALA A 68 5.68 -10.25 17.21
N GLY A 69 4.44 -10.74 17.33
CA GLY A 69 4.04 -11.75 18.31
C GLY A 69 4.20 -13.21 17.89
N ALA A 70 4.77 -13.47 16.70
CA ALA A 70 4.98 -14.81 16.12
C ALA A 70 6.44 -15.28 16.24
#